data_AF-Q6D326-F1
#
_entry.id   AF-Q6D326-F1
#
_cell.length_a   1.000
_cell.length_b   1.000
_cell.length_c   1.000
_cell.angle_alpha   90.00
_cell.angle_beta   90.00
_cell.angle_gamma   90.00
#
_symmetry.space_group_name_H-M   'P 1'
#
loop_
_entity.id
_entity.type
_entity.pdbx_description
1 polymer ?
#
loop_
_entity_poly.entity_id
_entity_poly.type
_entity_poly.pdbx_seq_one_letter_code
_entity_poly.pdbx_strand_id
1 'polypeptide(L)' 'MVQIVANKKQSLIRLPEVKRRTGFGKTWIYALIKSGRFPSQVKTGVRAVAFIESEVDAWIEKIISDSRPVSE' A
#
# COMPACT_ATOMS: atom_id res chain seq x y z
N MET A 1 -23.96 5.18 19.74
CA MET A 1 -22.53 5.02 19.39
C MET A 1 -22.46 4.50 17.97
N VAL A 2 -22.46 5.38 16.98
CA VAL A 2 -22.39 4.98 15.57
C VAL A 2 -20.92 4.78 15.26
N GLN A 3 -20.50 3.52 15.15
CA GLN A 3 -19.20 3.20 14.56
C GLN A 3 -19.26 3.65 13.10
N ILE A 4 -18.62 4.77 12.79
CA ILE A 4 -18.34 5.14 11.41
C ILE A 4 -17.34 4.09 10.93
N VAL A 5 -17.84 3.00 10.37
CA VAL A 5 -16.99 2.04 9.67
C VAL A 5 -16.52 2.79 8.44
N ALA A 6 -15.36 3.44 8.53
CA ALA A 6 -14.67 3.97 7.38
C ALA A 6 -14.60 2.83 6.37
N ASN A 7 -15.32 2.98 5.25
CA ASN A 7 -15.42 1.96 4.22
C ASN A 7 -14.03 1.83 3.56
N LYS A 8 -13.12 1.11 4.21
CA LYS A 8 -11.80 0.80 3.69
C LYS A 8 -12.02 0.06 2.39
N LYS A 9 -11.57 0.62 1.26
CA LYS A 9 -11.67 -0.03 -0.04
C LYS A 9 -11.13 -1.46 0.05
N GLN A 10 -12.02 -2.45 0.00
CA GLN A 10 -11.71 -3.88 0.03
C GLN A 10 -11.48 -4.39 -1.40
N SER A 11 -10.47 -3.84 -2.08
CA SER A 11 -10.09 -4.30 -3.42
C SER A 11 -8.64 -4.76 -3.45
N LEU A 12 -8.33 -5.67 -4.37
CA LEU A 12 -6.98 -6.17 -4.59
C LEU A 12 -6.38 -5.56 -5.85
N ILE A 13 -5.22 -4.93 -5.71
CA ILE A 13 -4.50 -4.32 -6.82
C ILE A 13 -3.25 -5.11 -7.19
N ARG A 14 -2.96 -5.19 -8.50
CA ARG A 14 -1.78 -5.91 -9.00
C ARG A 14 -0.54 -5.03 -8.98
N LEU A 15 0.64 -5.63 -9.08
CA LEU A 15 1.91 -4.91 -9.06
C LEU A 15 1.99 -3.71 -10.06
N PRO A 16 1.46 -3.76 -11.30
CA PRO A 16 1.47 -2.60 -12.19
C PRO A 16 0.73 -1.37 -11.61
N GLU A 17 -0.39 -1.59 -10.94
CA GLU A 17 -1.16 -0.55 -10.26
C GLU A 17 -0.35 0.05 -9.10
N VAL A 18 0.25 -0.82 -8.28
CA VAL A 18 1.10 -0.40 -7.15
C VAL A 18 2.27 0.45 -7.64
N LYS A 19 2.94 0.04 -8.73
CA LYS A 19 4.00 0.84 -9.35
C LYS A 19 3.49 2.21 -9.80
N ARG A 20 2.29 2.27 -10.42
CA ARG A 20 1.70 3.54 -10.86
C ARG A 20 1.42 4.47 -9.68
N ARG A 21 0.86 3.96 -8.59
CA ARG A 21 0.51 4.77 -7.41
C ARG A 21 1.72 5.22 -6.60
N THR A 22 2.75 4.39 -6.50
CA THR A 22 3.93 4.67 -5.66
C THR A 22 5.07 5.33 -6.42
N GLY A 23 5.07 5.28 -7.75
CA GLY A 23 6.20 5.71 -8.59
C GLY A 23 7.42 4.79 -8.52
N PHE A 24 7.37 3.72 -7.73
CA PHE A 24 8.50 2.84 -7.51
C PHE A 24 8.61 1.71 -8.53
N GLY A 25 9.85 1.33 -8.84
CA GLY A 25 10.16 0.13 -9.59
C GLY A 25 9.89 -1.15 -8.79
N LYS A 26 9.72 -2.27 -9.51
CA LYS A 26 9.48 -3.59 -8.92
C LYS A 26 10.52 -3.96 -7.85
N THR A 27 11.81 -3.78 -8.18
CA THR A 27 12.93 -4.12 -7.29
C THR A 27 12.86 -3.35 -5.98
N TRP A 28 12.54 -2.06 -6.04
CA TRP A 28 12.45 -1.22 -4.84
C TRP A 28 11.26 -1.57 -3.96
N ILE A 29 10.10 -1.86 -4.57
CA ILE A 29 8.93 -2.38 -3.85
C ILE A 29 9.29 -3.64 -3.08
N TYR A 30 9.97 -4.61 -3.71
CA TYR A 30 10.39 -5.83 -3.01
C TYR A 30 11.44 -5.60 -1.92
N ALA A 31 12.35 -4.64 -2.10
CA ALA A 31 13.29 -4.24 -1.06
C ALA A 31 12.58 -3.62 0.16
N LEU A 32 11.56 -2.80 -0.07
CA LEU A 32 10.74 -2.22 0.99
C LEU A 32 9.91 -3.30 1.71
N ILE A 33 9.35 -4.27 0.98
CA ILE A 33 8.65 -5.42 1.59
C ILE A 33 9.61 -6.21 2.47
N LYS A 34 10.81 -6.53 1.96
CA LYS A 34 11.83 -7.27 2.72
C LYS A 34 12.27 -6.54 3.99
N SER A 35 12.29 -5.20 3.96
CA SER A 35 12.62 -4.37 5.13
C SER A 35 11.42 -4.06 6.04
N GLY A 36 10.23 -4.61 5.75
CA GLY A 36 9.02 -4.37 6.54
C GLY A 36 8.47 -2.93 6.42
N ARG A 37 8.92 -2.17 5.41
CA ARG A 37 8.56 -0.76 5.20
C ARG A 37 7.45 -0.57 4.16
N PHE A 38 6.93 -1.64 3.57
CA PHE A 38 5.84 -1.61 2.59
C PHE A 38 4.89 -2.79 2.81
N PRO A 39 3.58 -2.64 2.53
CA PRO A 39 2.60 -3.71 2.66
C PRO A 39 3.00 -5.00 1.93
N SER A 40 2.86 -6.14 2.59
CA SER A 40 3.17 -7.43 2.00
C SER A 40 2.12 -7.86 0.99
N GLN A 41 2.55 -8.54 -0.07
CA GLN A 41 1.63 -9.06 -1.08
C GLN A 41 0.83 -10.27 -0.55
N VAL A 42 -0.44 -10.35 -0.94
CA VAL A 42 -1.33 -11.50 -0.71
C VAL A 42 -1.26 -12.43 -1.91
N LYS A 43 -1.09 -13.74 -1.65
CA LYS A 43 -1.18 -14.78 -2.69
C LYS A 43 -2.64 -14.93 -3.10
N THR A 44 -2.95 -14.65 -4.36
CA THR A 44 -4.29 -14.80 -4.96
C THR A 44 -4.40 -16.06 -5.83
N GLY A 45 -3.29 -16.76 -6.06
CA GLY A 45 -3.23 -18.03 -6.76
C GLY A 45 -1.79 -18.56 -6.80
N VAL A 46 -1.58 -19.69 -7.49
CA VAL A 46 -0.29 -20.40 -7.52
C VAL A 46 0.87 -19.52 -8.00
N ARG A 47 0.62 -18.68 -9.01
CA ARG A 47 1.61 -17.74 -9.58
C ARG A 47 1.21 -16.28 -9.45
N ALA A 48 0.10 -16.02 -8.76
CA ALA A 48 -0.57 -14.72 -8.78
C ALA A 48 -0.53 -14.07 -7.40
N VAL A 49 -0.11 -12.81 -7.36
CA VAL A 49 -0.04 -12.00 -6.14
C VAL A 49 -0.75 -10.67 -6.36
N ALA A 50 -1.29 -10.11 -5.29
CA ALA A 50 -1.94 -8.81 -5.26
C ALA A 50 -1.68 -8.11 -3.94
N PHE A 51 -2.06 -6.85 -3.83
CA PHE A 51 -1.92 -6.02 -2.62
C PHE A 51 -3.29 -5.52 -2.22
N ILE A 52 -3.52 -5.39 -0.92
CA ILE A 52 -4.75 -4.79 -0.40
C ILE A 52 -4.69 -3.29 -0.70
N GLU A 53 -5.67 -2.79 -1.46
CA GLU A 53 -5.69 -1.39 -1.91
C GLU A 53 -5.57 -0.41 -0.74
N SER A 54 -6.34 -0.64 0.32
CA SER A 54 -6.33 0.24 1.50
C SER A 54 -4.99 0.28 2.24
N GLU A 55 -4.20 -0.80 2.19
CA GLU A 55 -2.87 -0.80 2.83
C GLU A 55 -1.86 0.02 2.01
N VAL A 56 -1.96 -0.07 0.68
CA VAL A 56 -1.13 0.74 -0.23
C VAL A 56 -1.50 2.22 -0.11
N ASP A 57 -2.79 2.54 -0.06
CA ASP A 57 -3.26 3.92 0.14
C ASP A 57 -2.80 4.48 1.49
N ALA A 58 -2.93 3.73 2.58
CA ALA A 58 -2.45 4.13 3.90
C ALA A 58 -0.92 4.33 3.94
N TRP A 59 -0.16 3.50 3.23
CA TRP A 59 1.28 3.68 3.10
C TRP A 59 1.64 4.96 2.35
N ILE A 60 0.92 5.30 1.26
CA ILE A 60 1.13 6.54 0.51
C ILE A 60 0.85 7.75 1.40
N GLU A 61 -0.26 7.73 2.12
CA GLU A 61 -0.62 8.80 3.06
C GLU A 61 0.45 9.00 4.14
N LYS A 62 0.99 7.91 4.69
CA LYS A 62 2.12 7.97 5.62
C LYS A 62 3.33 8.66 5.01
N ILE A 63 3.72 8.34 3.77
CA ILE A 63 4.87 8.97 3.11
C ILE A 63 4.62 10.47 2.87
N ILE A 64 3.40 10.86 2.50
CA ILE A 64 3.03 12.27 2.31
C ILE A 64 3.11 13.03 3.64
N SER A 65 2.57 12.44 4.71
CA SER A 65 2.61 13.01 6.06
C SER A 65 4.04 13.14 6.58
N ASP A 66 4.87 12.09 6.43
CA ASP A 66 6.29 12.10 6.82
C ASP A 66 7.10 13.17 6.02
N SER A 67 6.69 13.46 4.78
CA SER A 67 7.32 14.46 3.90
C SER A 67 6.95 15.90 4.23
N ARG A 68 5.75 16.11 4.78
CA ARG A 68 5.21 17.43 5.14
C ARG A 68 4.82 17.39 6.61
N PRO A 69 5.78 17.44 7.55
CA PRO A 69 5.44 17.54 8.96
C PRO A 69 4.58 18.79 9.13
N VAL A 70 3.37 18.59 9.61
CA VAL A 70 2.50 19.71 10.01
C VAL A 70 3.23 20.39 11.14
N SER A 71 3.79 21.58 10.88
CA SER A 71 4.22 22.49 11.92
C SER A 71 2.97 22.86 12.70
N GLU A 72 2.88 22.39 13.94
CA GLU A 72 1.87 22.84 14.91
C GLU A 72 2.11 24.31 15.29
#